data_AF-A0A6A6MKX7-F1
#
_entry.id   AF-A0A6A6MKX7-F1
#
_cell.length_a   1.000
_cell.length_b   1.000
_cell.length_c   1.000
_cell.angle_alpha   90.00
_cell.angle_beta   90.00
_cell.angle_gamma   90.00
#
_symmetry.space_group_name_H-M   'P 1'
#
loop_
_entity.id
_entity.type
_entity.pdbx_description
1 polymer ?
#
loop_
_entity_poly.entity_id
_entity_poly.type
_entity_poly.pdbx_seq_one_letter_code
_entity_poly.pdbx_strand_id
1 'polypeptide(L)'
;MEDTQLQDSNEHDAHEDNAMRIGSWISGFSHLFYAYIKQRVMNALAEQDYFGDQISLVSIPDGMEHWEDRNELVKLTKAIFEVMPGKLEDLIDRINASEDEKITSIIADETMGWALEVAEKMKIRRVAFGLHQQPC
;
A
#
# COMPACT_ATOMS: atom_id res chain seq x y z
N MET A 1 -29.69 46.47 21.67
CA MET A 1 -30.23 45.56 20.65
C MET A 1 -29.52 45.99 19.38
N GLU A 2 -28.39 45.30 19.13
CA GLU A 2 -28.24 44.38 17.98
C GLU A 2 -27.51 45.20 16.88
N ASP A 3 -26.36 44.82 16.33
CA ASP A 3 -25.85 43.49 16.00
C ASP A 3 -24.31 43.40 16.03
N THR A 4 -23.82 42.35 16.68
CA THR A 4 -22.46 41.82 16.53
C THR A 4 -22.51 40.76 15.44
N GLN A 5 -22.32 41.16 14.17
CA GLN A 5 -22.18 40.21 13.06
C GLN A 5 -21.28 40.85 12.01
N LEU A 6 -19.99 40.49 11.99
CA LEU A 6 -19.04 40.62 10.86
C LEU A 6 -17.64 40.19 11.32
N GLN A 7 -17.49 38.93 11.78
CA GLN A 7 -16.15 38.39 12.05
C GLN A 7 -15.98 36.87 11.90
N ASP A 8 -16.92 36.16 11.25
CA ASP A 8 -16.84 34.69 11.12
C ASP A 8 -16.49 34.17 9.70
N SER A 9 -16.41 35.01 8.67
CA SER A 9 -16.15 34.53 7.29
C SER A 9 -14.68 34.39 6.94
N ASN A 10 -13.78 35.17 7.54
CA ASN A 10 -12.36 35.20 7.15
C ASN A 10 -11.49 34.14 7.86
N GLU A 11 -11.94 33.61 8.99
CA GLU A 11 -11.22 32.56 9.73
C GLU A 11 -11.53 31.15 9.19
N HIS A 12 -12.71 30.95 8.62
CA HIS A 12 -13.11 29.68 8.00
C HIS A 12 -12.31 29.41 6.70
N ASP A 13 -12.13 30.44 5.86
CA ASP A 13 -11.38 30.34 4.60
C ASP A 13 -9.87 30.09 4.82
N ALA A 14 -9.27 30.71 5.84
CA ALA A 14 -7.86 30.52 6.16
C ALA A 14 -7.53 29.10 6.68
N HIS A 15 -8.51 28.46 7.35
CA HIS A 15 -8.35 27.10 7.85
C HIS A 15 -8.45 26.06 6.72
N GLU A 16 -9.30 26.31 5.72
CA GLU A 16 -9.40 25.49 4.50
C GLU A 16 -8.18 25.65 3.58
N ASP A 17 -7.65 26.86 3.43
CA ASP A 17 -6.40 27.10 2.68
C ASP A 17 -5.19 26.42 3.32
N ASN A 18 -5.10 26.45 4.65
CA ASN A 18 -4.05 25.72 5.36
C ASN A 18 -4.24 24.20 5.20
N ALA A 19 -5.48 23.69 5.28
CA ALA A 19 -5.81 22.29 5.05
C ALA A 19 -5.46 21.80 3.63
N MET A 20 -5.72 22.63 2.61
CA MET A 20 -5.36 22.33 1.22
C MET A 20 -3.85 22.33 1.01
N ARG A 21 -3.12 23.24 1.67
CA ARG A 21 -1.65 23.31 1.62
C ARG A 21 -0.99 22.13 2.32
N ILE A 22 -1.44 21.73 3.50
CA ILE A 22 -0.91 20.53 4.17
C ILE A 22 -1.21 19.26 3.37
N GLY A 23 -2.39 19.15 2.75
CA GLY A 23 -2.74 18.01 1.89
C GLY A 23 -1.81 17.90 0.68
N SER A 24 -1.48 19.02 0.04
CA SER A 24 -0.51 19.06 -1.06
C SER A 24 0.90 18.62 -0.65
N TRP A 25 1.37 19.05 0.52
CA TRP A 25 2.69 18.64 1.05
C TRP A 25 2.74 17.17 1.43
N ILE A 26 1.69 16.65 2.06
CA ILE A 26 1.59 15.23 2.43
C ILE A 26 1.53 14.37 1.17
N SER A 27 0.75 14.76 0.16
CA SER A 27 0.67 14.05 -1.12
C SER A 27 2.00 14.05 -1.87
N GLY A 28 2.66 15.20 -1.93
CA GLY A 28 4.00 15.32 -2.52
C GLY A 28 5.02 14.44 -1.79
N PHE A 29 5.00 14.43 -0.46
CA PHE A 29 5.89 13.60 0.35
C PHE A 29 5.62 12.11 0.17
N SER A 30 4.35 11.67 0.20
CA SER A 30 3.95 10.28 -0.05
C SER A 30 4.37 9.81 -1.44
N HIS A 31 4.19 10.64 -2.47
CA HIS A 31 4.61 10.32 -3.84
C HIS A 31 6.13 10.21 -3.96
N LEU A 32 6.88 11.16 -3.39
CA LEU A 32 8.33 11.12 -3.37
C LEU A 32 8.86 9.93 -2.57
N PHE A 33 8.22 9.59 -1.45
CA PHE A 33 8.57 8.45 -0.63
C PHE A 33 8.32 7.12 -1.34
N TYR A 34 7.16 6.96 -1.99
CA TYR A 34 6.86 5.79 -2.81
C TYR A 34 7.84 5.65 -3.98
N ALA A 35 8.10 6.74 -4.70
CA ALA A 35 9.07 6.76 -5.80
C ALA A 35 10.49 6.42 -5.30
N TYR A 36 10.88 6.93 -4.13
CA TYR A 36 12.14 6.64 -3.48
C TYR A 36 12.29 5.17 -3.11
N ILE A 37 11.28 4.57 -2.46
CA ILE A 37 11.29 3.13 -2.13
C ILE A 37 11.34 2.30 -3.40
N LYS A 38 10.47 2.59 -4.38
CA LYS A 38 10.44 1.89 -5.67
C LYS A 38 11.80 1.96 -6.35
N GLN A 39 12.40 3.14 -6.43
CA GLN A 39 13.72 3.34 -7.03
C GLN A 39 14.81 2.57 -6.29
N ARG A 40 14.79 2.56 -4.95
CA ARG A 40 15.76 1.78 -4.16
C ARG A 40 15.62 0.29 -4.34
N VAL A 41 14.40 -0.23 -4.41
CA VAL A 41 14.15 -1.65 -4.68
C VAL A 41 14.64 -2.01 -6.08
N MET A 42 14.33 -1.20 -7.10
CA MET A 42 14.82 -1.42 -8.46
C MET A 42 16.34 -1.35 -8.56
N ASN A 43 16.98 -0.37 -7.90
CA ASN A 43 18.43 -0.23 -7.89
C ASN A 43 19.10 -1.40 -7.17
N ALA A 44 18.57 -1.84 -6.03
CA ALA A 44 19.10 -2.99 -5.30
C ALA A 44 18.98 -4.29 -6.11
N LEU A 45 17.92 -4.44 -6.92
CA LEU A 45 17.77 -5.54 -7.87
C LEU A 45 18.77 -5.43 -9.04
N ALA A 46 19.03 -4.22 -9.54
CA ALA A 46 19.94 -3.98 -10.65
C ALA A 46 21.43 -4.12 -10.26
N GLU A 47 21.79 -3.77 -9.02
CA GLU A 47 23.16 -3.86 -8.50
C GLU A 47 23.55 -5.29 -8.11
N GLN A 48 22.56 -6.13 -7.78
CA GLN A 48 22.79 -7.53 -7.40
C GLN A 48 22.55 -8.48 -8.57
N ASP A 49 23.52 -8.51 -9.48
CA ASP A 49 23.69 -9.50 -10.58
C ASP A 49 23.69 -10.97 -10.09
N TYR A 50 23.66 -11.17 -8.75
CA TYR A 50 23.62 -12.46 -8.07
C TYR A 50 22.22 -13.08 -7.97
N PHE A 51 21.15 -12.28 -8.02
CA PHE A 51 19.77 -12.80 -7.90
C PHE A 51 19.15 -13.24 -9.22
N GLY A 52 19.73 -12.88 -10.38
CA GLY A 52 19.31 -13.33 -11.71
C GLY A 52 17.79 -13.39 -11.89
N ASP A 53 17.30 -14.54 -12.37
CA ASP A 53 15.87 -14.82 -12.58
C ASP A 53 15.11 -15.26 -11.30
N GLN A 54 15.73 -15.25 -10.12
CA GLN A 54 15.15 -15.80 -8.88
C GLN A 54 14.13 -14.86 -8.20
N ILE A 55 14.18 -13.55 -8.50
CA ILE A 55 13.28 -12.56 -7.90
C ILE A 55 12.49 -11.87 -9.02
N SER A 56 11.18 -12.08 -9.02
CA SER A 56 10.25 -11.39 -9.91
C SER A 56 9.40 -10.40 -9.11
N LEU A 57 9.32 -9.15 -9.58
CA LEU A 57 8.45 -8.14 -8.99
C LEU A 57 7.16 -8.01 -9.80
N VAL A 58 6.03 -8.12 -9.12
CA VAL A 58 4.70 -7.90 -9.68
C VAL A 58 3.99 -6.79 -8.91
N SER A 59 3.27 -5.92 -9.62
CA SER A 59 2.43 -4.90 -9.01
C SER A 59 0.97 -5.36 -8.95
N ILE A 60 0.33 -5.20 -7.79
CA ILE A 60 -1.10 -5.47 -7.57
C ILE A 60 -1.82 -4.12 -7.40
N PRO A 61 -2.95 -3.88 -8.10
CA PRO A 61 -3.68 -2.62 -7.97
C PRO A 61 -4.32 -2.49 -6.58
N ASP A 62 -4.31 -1.27 -6.04
CA ASP A 62 -4.83 -0.91 -4.71
C ASP A 62 -6.35 -0.69 -4.65
N GLY A 63 -7.02 -0.76 -5.80
CA GLY A 63 -8.47 -0.56 -5.90
C GLY A 63 -8.92 0.90 -5.91
N MET A 64 -7.98 1.85 -5.84
CA MET A 64 -8.27 3.28 -5.91
C MET A 64 -8.20 3.77 -7.36
N GLU A 65 -9.07 4.69 -7.72
CA GLU A 65 -9.00 5.33 -9.04
C GLU A 65 -7.75 6.19 -9.16
N HIS A 66 -7.27 6.40 -10.38
CA HIS A 66 -5.99 7.10 -10.59
C HIS A 66 -6.00 8.57 -10.14
N TRP A 67 -7.18 9.19 -10.04
CA TRP A 67 -7.38 10.56 -9.59
C TRP A 67 -7.71 10.68 -8.09
N GLU A 68 -7.95 9.57 -7.40
CA GLU A 68 -8.29 9.61 -5.98
C GLU A 68 -7.07 9.87 -5.10
N ASP A 69 -7.26 10.69 -4.06
CA ASP A 69 -6.19 10.96 -3.12
C ASP A 69 -5.90 9.73 -2.26
N ARG A 70 -4.66 9.26 -2.33
CA ARG A 70 -4.16 8.12 -1.54
C ARG A 70 -3.74 8.52 -0.12
N ASN A 71 -3.82 9.79 0.24
CA ASN A 71 -3.63 10.22 1.63
C ASN A 71 -4.89 10.04 2.49
N GLU A 72 -6.04 9.77 1.86
CA GLU A 72 -7.27 9.38 2.56
C GLU A 72 -7.12 7.95 3.11
N LEU A 73 -6.37 7.83 4.21
CA LEU A 73 -5.88 6.54 4.72
C LEU A 73 -7.01 5.55 4.98
N VAL A 74 -8.16 6.01 5.49
CA VAL A 74 -9.32 5.15 5.74
C VAL A 74 -9.87 4.60 4.43
N LYS A 75 -9.99 5.44 3.40
CA LYS A 75 -10.49 5.05 2.08
C LYS A 75 -9.52 4.12 1.38
N LEU A 76 -8.22 4.47 1.38
CA LEU A 76 -7.17 3.64 0.80
C LEU A 76 -7.11 2.27 1.49
N THR A 77 -7.12 2.24 2.82
CA THR A 77 -7.11 0.98 3.58
C THR A 77 -8.32 0.14 3.19
N LYS A 78 -9.52 0.72 3.15
CA LYS A 78 -10.72 -0.01 2.75
C LYS A 78 -10.60 -0.59 1.33
N ALA A 79 -10.15 0.20 0.36
CA ALA A 79 -9.97 -0.24 -1.02
C ALA A 79 -8.93 -1.39 -1.12
N ILE A 80 -7.83 -1.30 -0.36
CA ILE A 80 -6.82 -2.35 -0.28
C ILE A 80 -7.44 -3.67 0.20
N PHE A 81 -8.16 -3.64 1.32
CA PHE A 81 -8.78 -4.84 1.89
C PHE A 81 -9.91 -5.40 1.01
N GLU A 82 -10.58 -4.57 0.20
CA GLU A 82 -11.64 -5.02 -0.71
C GLU A 82 -11.09 -5.62 -2.03
N VAL A 83 -10.01 -5.06 -2.57
CA VAL A 83 -9.54 -5.38 -3.93
C VAL A 83 -8.29 -6.25 -3.95
N MET A 84 -7.27 -5.94 -3.15
CA MET A 84 -5.97 -6.62 -3.23
C MET A 84 -6.04 -8.13 -2.92
N PRO A 85 -6.85 -8.64 -1.96
CA PRO A 85 -6.91 -10.07 -1.67
C PRO A 85 -7.32 -10.89 -2.88
N GLY A 86 -8.36 -10.47 -3.61
CA GLY A 86 -8.80 -11.16 -4.83
C GLY A 86 -7.75 -11.12 -5.94
N LYS A 87 -7.03 -10.00 -6.07
CA LYS A 87 -5.94 -9.89 -7.05
C LYS A 87 -4.72 -10.75 -6.70
N LEU A 88 -4.47 -10.96 -5.41
CA LEU A 88 -3.44 -11.89 -4.97
C LEU A 88 -3.85 -13.34 -5.23
N GLU A 89 -5.11 -13.71 -5.00
CA GLU A 89 -5.66 -15.02 -5.37
C GLU A 89 -5.48 -15.28 -6.88
N ASP A 90 -5.93 -14.35 -7.73
CA ASP A 90 -5.77 -14.43 -9.19
C ASP A 90 -4.30 -14.63 -9.60
N LEU A 91 -3.38 -13.92 -8.93
CA LEU A 91 -1.94 -14.02 -9.20
C LEU A 91 -1.39 -15.39 -8.82
N ILE A 92 -1.76 -15.90 -7.65
CA ILE A 92 -1.33 -17.21 -7.15
C ILE A 92 -1.85 -18.31 -8.08
N ASP A 93 -3.11 -18.26 -8.47
CA ASP A 93 -3.70 -19.25 -9.39
C ASP A 93 -2.99 -19.25 -10.74
N ARG A 94 -2.69 -18.06 -11.28
CA ARG A 94 -1.95 -17.95 -12.54
C ARG A 94 -0.53 -18.53 -12.46
N ILE A 95 0.18 -18.34 -11.34
CA ILE A 95 1.53 -18.89 -11.15
C ILE A 95 1.44 -20.41 -10.97
N ASN A 96 0.53 -20.88 -10.12
CA ASN A 96 0.34 -22.30 -9.82
C ASN A 96 -0.25 -23.11 -10.98
N ALA A 97 -0.79 -22.46 -12.01
CA ALA A 97 -1.22 -23.10 -13.24
C ALA A 97 -0.03 -23.66 -14.06
N SER A 98 1.19 -23.16 -13.84
CA SER A 98 2.41 -23.76 -14.39
C SER A 98 2.76 -25.06 -13.63
N GLU A 99 3.20 -26.10 -14.33
CA GLU A 99 3.55 -27.38 -13.69
C GLU A 99 4.88 -27.32 -12.93
N ASP A 100 5.78 -26.40 -13.32
CA ASP A 100 7.18 -26.41 -12.86
C ASP A 100 7.44 -25.51 -11.63
N GLU A 101 6.71 -24.40 -11.47
CA GLU A 101 7.02 -23.36 -10.47
C GLU A 101 5.80 -22.96 -9.63
N LYS A 102 5.41 -23.86 -8.71
CA LYS A 102 4.32 -23.58 -7.76
C LYS A 102 4.78 -22.78 -6.55
N ILE A 103 3.93 -21.88 -6.09
CA ILE A 103 4.13 -21.14 -4.85
C ILE A 103 4.02 -22.09 -3.68
N THR A 104 5.10 -22.21 -2.91
CA THR A 104 5.16 -23.10 -1.74
C THR A 104 4.96 -22.36 -0.43
N SER A 105 5.17 -21.04 -0.39
CA SER A 105 5.09 -20.23 0.82
C SER A 105 4.81 -18.76 0.49
N ILE A 106 4.10 -18.07 1.36
CA ILE A 106 3.84 -16.63 1.31
C ILE A 106 4.44 -15.99 2.55
N ILE A 107 5.25 -14.96 2.33
CA ILE A 107 5.86 -14.13 3.37
C ILE A 107 5.25 -12.75 3.24
N ALA A 108 4.57 -12.28 4.28
CA ALA A 108 3.85 -11.01 4.26
C ALA A 108 4.14 -10.19 5.50
N ASP A 109 4.06 -8.87 5.35
CA ASP A 109 4.10 -7.96 6.48
C ASP A 109 2.89 -8.22 7.38
N GLU A 110 3.06 -8.21 8.71
CA GLU A 110 1.98 -8.41 9.67
C GLU A 110 0.83 -7.39 9.49
N THR A 111 1.16 -6.15 9.10
CA THR A 111 0.17 -5.13 8.78
C THR A 111 -0.66 -5.47 7.53
N MET A 112 -0.17 -6.37 6.68
CA MET A 112 -0.85 -6.91 5.50
C MET A 112 -1.52 -8.25 5.82
N GLY A 113 -2.26 -8.31 6.93
CA GLY A 113 -2.92 -9.52 7.43
C GLY A 113 -3.82 -10.23 6.40
N TRP A 114 -4.41 -9.48 5.46
CA TRP A 114 -5.22 -10.04 4.37
C TRP A 114 -4.42 -11.01 3.47
N ALA A 115 -3.12 -10.79 3.28
CA ALA A 115 -2.28 -11.68 2.47
C ALA A 115 -2.06 -13.03 3.19
N LEU A 116 -2.00 -13.00 4.53
CA LEU A 116 -1.91 -14.19 5.37
C LEU A 116 -3.22 -14.98 5.38
N GLU A 117 -4.37 -14.31 5.28
CA GLU A 117 -5.69 -14.95 5.13
C GLU A 117 -5.84 -15.63 3.77
N VAL A 118 -5.40 -14.96 2.68
CA VAL A 118 -5.37 -15.56 1.33
C VAL A 118 -4.50 -16.81 1.30
N ALA A 119 -3.29 -16.75 1.90
CA ALA A 119 -2.40 -17.90 2.00
C ALA A 119 -3.07 -19.09 2.72
N GLU A 120 -3.79 -18.82 3.82
CA GLU A 120 -4.53 -19.82 4.57
C GLU A 120 -5.67 -20.43 3.75
N LYS A 121 -6.47 -19.61 3.07
CA LYS A 121 -7.55 -20.05 2.16
C LYS A 121 -7.03 -20.97 1.06
N MET A 122 -5.86 -20.64 0.49
CA MET A 122 -5.23 -21.40 -0.60
C MET A 122 -4.35 -22.56 -0.11
N LYS A 123 -4.31 -22.80 1.22
CA LYS A 123 -3.51 -23.87 1.86
C LYS A 123 -2.01 -23.79 1.57
N ILE A 124 -1.49 -22.56 1.47
CA ILE A 124 -0.07 -22.26 1.28
C ILE A 124 0.54 -21.92 2.65
N ARG A 125 1.79 -22.33 2.90
CA ARG A 125 2.48 -21.97 4.16
C ARG A 125 2.63 -20.46 4.25
N ARG A 126 2.36 -19.88 5.43
CA ARG A 126 2.44 -18.43 5.65
C ARG A 126 3.44 -18.06 6.73
N VAL A 127 4.15 -16.96 6.52
CA VAL A 127 5.06 -16.35 7.49
C VAL A 127 4.75 -14.87 7.57
N ALA A 128 4.49 -14.38 8.78
CA ALA A 128 4.36 -12.95 9.05
C ALA A 128 5.73 -12.40 9.43
N PHE A 129 6.10 -11.24 8.89
CA PHE A 129 7.20 -10.42 9.42
C PHE A 129 6.64 -9.06 9.84
N GLY A 130 7.01 -8.57 11.02
CA GLY A 130 6.47 -7.34 11.56
C GLY A 130 7.44 -6.71 12.53
N LEU A 131 7.25 -5.42 12.82
CA LEU A 131 8.07 -4.69 13.80
C LEU A 131 7.78 -5.12 15.26
N HIS A 132 6.87 -6.06 15.49
CA HIS A 132 6.72 -6.69 16.79
C HIS A 132 7.87 -7.68 16.99
N GLN A 133 8.94 -7.23 17.65
CA GLN A 133 10.00 -8.13 18.08
C GLN A 133 9.38 -9.25 18.93
N GLN A 134 9.40 -10.48 18.41
CA GLN A 134 9.23 -11.60 19.30
C GLN A 134 10.43 -11.60 20.25
N PRO A 135 10.23 -11.60 21.58
CA PRO A 135 11.32 -11.86 22.48
C PRO A 135 11.89 -13.23 22.12
N CYS A 136 13.22 -13.27 22.02
CA CYS A 136 14.02 -14.43 21.64
C CYS A 136 13.60 -15.73 22.34
#